data_AF-A0A1V6GXF2-F1
#
_entry.id   AF-A0A1V6GXF2-F1
#
_cell.length_a   1.000
_cell.length_b   1.000
_cell.length_c   1.000
_cell.angle_alpha   90.00
_cell.angle_beta   90.00
_cell.angle_gamma   90.00
#
_symmetry.space_group_name_H-M   'P 1'
#
loop_
_entity.id
_entity.type
_entity.pdbx_description
1 polymer ?
#
loop_
_entity_poly.entity_id
_entity_poly.type
_entity_poly.pdbx_seq_one_letter_code
_entity_poly.pdbx_strand_id
1 'polypeptide(L)'
;MNCVNYGAVTGTGAIGGVAGRAETGSWIAHCYWKRTVSAPFDVPAFGINNNAGMTMECFSFSDAPGTLSGSVYISGTATFNLAEALKAGMFDGRDTLDIPLRGWTRGSATAYPALITDCWSDPGNFVTNWFDEDASDFTIGSAAELAGLAVLVNGGVSFADKRITLTADIALDAHEWDPIGYLSDGVNPERYFNGLLFDGNGKTISGLYVDDDERRAGGLFGVARDGTILNLGLTDADVVASEEAGILCGHLGKNTIANSFCRGRVRGACAGGIVGAVEGTLMNCWSDARVDGFVSGGLAGRLADPNAFMISGFWMQNGRNYHDLSAVGDYGEAEEANAAECYSFSEPPGQLAVPGEDDPLTLSETLNEVSEGMDGYLGLRWYGWTRGTRWDYPVLTARIRVDGEFIQETLSDGFTAGLTLSEVAGGVAIYTDAHPETTAASFGSLMQQADIMGFTFPELIAGNAILEFSPSLRTTSFNPAAWSLILTFSVANGIDATAVQAMDRLQACWGWSSEILILQMDAPGGEGTLVWPDEVYFGADGTAEAEFIPEVYSDKVFFKLLIVPATY
;
A
#
# COMPACT_ATOMS: atom_id res chain seq x y z
N MET A 1 16.81 -19.52 20.91
CA MET A 1 17.08 -18.10 21.15
C MET A 1 17.07 -17.41 19.81
N ASN A 2 16.53 -16.20 19.70
CA ASN A 2 16.49 -15.47 18.44
C ASN A 2 17.91 -15.10 17.98
N CYS A 3 18.49 -15.86 17.04
CA CYS A 3 19.92 -15.77 16.75
C CYS A 3 20.25 -16.03 15.28
N VAL A 4 21.31 -15.40 14.77
CA VAL A 4 21.79 -15.61 13.40
C VAL A 4 23.30 -15.80 13.38
N ASN A 5 23.78 -16.78 12.62
CA ASN A 5 25.19 -16.93 12.30
C ASN A 5 25.41 -16.99 10.78
N TYR A 6 26.02 -15.95 10.21
CA TYR A 6 26.44 -15.94 8.81
C TYR A 6 27.95 -16.12 8.62
N GLY A 7 28.69 -16.34 9.72
CA GLY A 7 30.13 -16.59 9.73
C GLY A 7 30.47 -18.05 9.44
N ALA A 8 31.66 -18.26 8.86
CA ALA A 8 32.22 -19.58 8.64
C ALA A 8 32.56 -20.26 9.98
N VAL A 9 32.09 -21.49 10.17
CA VAL A 9 32.42 -22.29 11.37
C VAL A 9 33.35 -23.42 10.97
N THR A 10 34.59 -23.37 11.46
CA THR A 10 35.61 -24.38 11.17
C THR A 10 36.15 -24.99 12.46
N GLY A 11 36.46 -26.29 12.45
CA GLY A 11 37.05 -26.96 13.60
C GLY A 11 37.20 -28.47 13.37
N THR A 12 37.81 -29.14 14.34
CA THR A 12 38.10 -30.59 14.30
C THR A 12 37.19 -31.42 15.21
N GLY A 13 36.28 -30.78 15.94
CA GLY A 13 35.38 -31.40 16.91
C GLY A 13 33.91 -31.30 16.49
N ALA A 14 33.01 -31.21 17.47
CA ALA A 14 31.58 -31.00 17.22
C ALA A 14 31.34 -29.56 16.69
N ILE A 15 31.25 -29.43 15.37
CA ILE A 15 31.04 -28.15 14.68
C ILE A 15 29.58 -28.00 14.26
N GLY A 16 28.96 -26.87 14.62
CA GLY A 16 27.60 -26.55 14.21
C GLY A 16 27.46 -25.05 13.96
N GLY A 17 26.65 -24.71 12.95
CA GLY A 17 26.37 -23.33 12.56
C GLY A 17 25.61 -22.55 13.63
N VAL A 18 24.87 -23.21 14.50
CA VAL A 18 24.18 -22.60 15.65
C VAL A 18 24.91 -22.94 16.95
N ALA A 19 25.18 -24.22 17.19
CA ALA A 19 25.91 -24.65 18.39
C ALA A 19 26.77 -25.88 18.12
N GLY A 20 27.96 -25.95 18.72
CA GLY A 20 28.79 -27.16 18.64
C GLY A 20 28.12 -28.38 19.26
N ARG A 21 27.45 -28.21 20.41
CA ARG A 21 26.74 -29.28 21.11
C ARG A 21 25.46 -28.77 21.77
N ALA A 22 24.34 -29.46 21.53
CA ALA A 22 23.06 -29.24 22.20
C ALA A 22 22.75 -30.44 23.10
N GLU A 23 22.63 -30.21 24.42
CA GLU A 23 22.34 -31.24 25.42
C GLU A 23 20.85 -31.25 25.80
N THR A 24 20.41 -32.34 26.43
CA THR A 24 19.03 -32.49 26.94
C THR A 24 18.61 -31.29 27.79
N GLY A 25 17.49 -30.68 27.44
CA GLY A 25 16.93 -29.52 28.16
C GLY A 25 17.36 -28.16 27.60
N SER A 26 18.16 -28.12 26.52
CA SER A 26 18.48 -26.87 25.83
C SER A 26 17.25 -26.32 25.10
N TRP A 27 16.96 -25.03 25.21
CA TRP A 27 15.90 -24.37 24.43
C TRP A 27 16.50 -23.63 23.22
N ILE A 28 16.37 -24.20 22.02
CA ILE A 28 16.90 -23.61 20.79
C ILE A 28 15.74 -23.36 19.82
N ALA A 29 15.12 -22.20 19.94
CA ALA A 29 14.07 -21.74 19.04
C ALA A 29 14.51 -20.51 18.23
N HIS A 30 14.05 -20.34 16.99
CA HIS A 30 14.26 -19.12 16.19
C HIS A 30 15.74 -18.77 15.94
N CYS A 31 16.58 -19.80 15.77
CA CYS A 31 18.00 -19.65 15.44
C CYS A 31 18.27 -20.06 13.99
N TYR A 32 19.07 -19.26 13.29
CA TYR A 32 19.32 -19.40 11.87
C TYR A 32 20.83 -19.41 11.59
N TRP A 33 21.26 -20.14 10.56
CA TRP A 33 22.68 -20.15 10.17
C TRP A 33 22.88 -20.21 8.66
N LYS A 34 23.92 -19.53 8.16
CA LYS A 34 24.30 -19.60 6.75
C LYS A 34 24.75 -21.02 6.44
N ARG A 35 24.17 -21.60 5.38
CA ARG A 35 24.58 -22.91 4.90
C ARG A 35 24.63 -22.96 3.39
N THR A 36 25.71 -23.51 2.86
CA THR A 36 25.87 -23.82 1.43
C THR A 36 26.26 -25.28 1.25
N VAL A 37 26.42 -25.72 0.00
CA VAL A 37 26.85 -27.09 -0.32
C VAL A 37 28.36 -27.31 -0.18
N SER A 38 29.14 -26.26 0.10
CA SER A 38 30.60 -26.31 0.16
C SER A 38 31.15 -25.67 1.42
N ALA A 39 32.30 -26.20 1.87
CA ALA A 39 33.09 -25.60 2.94
C ALA A 39 33.42 -24.12 2.64
N PRO A 40 33.48 -23.25 3.68
CA PRO A 40 33.32 -23.58 5.10
C PRO A 40 31.88 -23.45 5.63
N PHE A 41 30.88 -23.39 4.74
CA PHE A 41 29.46 -23.20 5.11
C PHE A 41 28.62 -24.47 4.95
N ASP A 42 29.22 -25.65 4.86
CA ASP A 42 28.54 -26.94 4.69
C ASP A 42 28.09 -27.59 6.02
N VAL A 43 28.33 -26.91 7.14
CA VAL A 43 28.07 -27.42 8.49
C VAL A 43 26.56 -27.48 8.84
N PRO A 44 26.12 -28.50 9.61
CA PRO A 44 24.76 -28.58 10.14
C PRO A 44 24.52 -27.52 11.24
N ALA A 45 23.29 -27.36 11.70
CA ALA A 45 22.96 -26.50 12.86
C ALA A 45 23.77 -26.87 14.10
N PHE A 46 23.91 -28.18 14.35
CA PHE A 46 24.53 -28.74 15.55
C PHE A 46 25.60 -29.77 15.19
N GLY A 47 26.76 -29.68 15.84
CA GLY A 47 27.80 -30.70 15.70
C GLY A 47 27.45 -32.01 16.42
N ILE A 48 26.92 -31.90 17.63
CA ILE A 48 26.31 -32.99 18.40
C ILE A 48 24.95 -32.52 18.88
N ASN A 49 23.89 -33.29 18.61
CA ASN A 49 22.55 -33.00 19.09
C ASN A 49 22.02 -34.17 19.92
N ASN A 50 22.04 -34.00 21.25
CA ASN A 50 21.40 -34.91 22.21
C ASN A 50 20.00 -34.40 22.62
N ASN A 51 19.53 -33.30 22.02
CA ASN A 51 18.32 -32.59 22.38
C ASN A 51 17.18 -32.92 21.39
N ALA A 52 16.69 -34.17 21.43
CA ALA A 52 15.80 -34.77 20.43
C ALA A 52 14.36 -34.18 20.32
N GLY A 53 14.09 -32.97 20.80
CA GLY A 53 12.73 -32.41 20.78
C GLY A 53 12.54 -30.92 21.07
N MET A 54 13.60 -30.11 21.23
CA MET A 54 13.46 -28.67 21.55
C MET A 54 14.21 -27.74 20.58
N THR A 55 14.30 -28.16 19.31
CA THR A 55 14.66 -27.26 18.20
C THR A 55 13.38 -26.83 17.50
N MET A 56 13.00 -25.56 17.61
CA MET A 56 11.77 -25.03 17.00
C MET A 56 12.11 -23.93 16.00
N GLU A 57 11.51 -23.97 14.82
CA GLU A 57 11.62 -22.90 13.80
C GLU A 57 13.07 -22.46 13.48
N CYS A 58 14.02 -23.41 13.51
CA CYS A 58 15.43 -23.16 13.19
C CYS A 58 15.76 -23.68 11.80
N PHE A 59 16.22 -22.80 10.92
CA PHE A 59 16.52 -23.14 9.53
C PHE A 59 17.85 -22.55 9.07
N SER A 60 18.48 -23.24 8.12
CA SER A 60 19.61 -22.65 7.40
C SER A 60 19.13 -21.60 6.41
N PHE A 61 20.01 -20.70 5.99
CA PHE A 61 19.73 -19.73 4.94
C PHE A 61 20.87 -19.59 3.92
N SER A 62 20.52 -19.00 2.78
CA SER A 62 21.38 -18.77 1.61
C SER A 62 22.20 -17.48 1.69
N ASP A 63 22.62 -16.94 0.55
CA ASP A 63 23.28 -15.64 0.46
C ASP A 63 22.33 -14.48 0.85
N ALA A 64 22.89 -13.30 1.10
CA ALA A 64 22.14 -12.13 1.55
C ALA A 64 20.97 -11.80 0.58
N PRO A 65 19.80 -11.34 1.11
CA PRO A 65 19.50 -11.04 2.52
C PRO A 65 19.21 -12.29 3.38
N GLY A 66 19.25 -13.49 2.81
CA GLY A 66 19.01 -14.75 3.50
C GLY A 66 17.62 -15.30 3.21
N THR A 67 17.54 -16.24 2.28
CA THR A 67 16.34 -17.07 2.08
C THR A 67 16.48 -18.34 2.90
N LEU A 68 15.50 -18.61 3.76
CA LEU A 68 15.45 -19.78 4.62
C LEU A 68 15.23 -21.06 3.80
N SER A 69 15.84 -22.16 4.26
CA SER A 69 15.69 -23.49 3.66
C SER A 69 14.33 -24.14 3.92
N GLY A 70 13.47 -23.50 4.72
CA GLY A 70 12.11 -23.93 5.03
C GLY A 70 11.28 -22.73 5.48
N SER A 71 9.96 -22.84 5.39
CA SER A 71 9.05 -21.81 5.89
C SER A 71 9.00 -21.86 7.41
N VAL A 72 9.12 -20.68 8.01
CA VAL A 72 8.93 -20.46 9.43
C VAL A 72 7.48 -20.06 9.68
N TYR A 73 6.87 -20.60 10.75
CA TYR A 73 5.52 -20.24 11.19
C TYR A 73 5.55 -19.74 12.63
N ILE A 74 5.62 -18.42 12.83
CA ILE A 74 5.67 -17.79 14.16
C ILE A 74 4.52 -16.78 14.27
N SER A 75 3.69 -16.93 15.31
CA SER A 75 2.58 -16.01 15.60
C SER A 75 1.62 -15.74 14.42
N GLY A 76 1.49 -16.71 13.50
CA GLY A 76 0.65 -16.59 12.30
C GLY A 76 1.37 -16.03 11.07
N THR A 77 2.62 -15.59 11.20
CA THR A 77 3.47 -15.19 10.08
C THR A 77 4.12 -16.42 9.45
N ALA A 78 3.85 -16.65 8.16
CA ALA A 78 4.50 -17.68 7.35
C ALA A 78 5.53 -17.03 6.42
N THR A 79 6.82 -17.31 6.59
CA THR A 79 7.87 -16.64 5.80
C THR A 79 9.07 -17.52 5.46
N PHE A 80 9.71 -17.21 4.34
CA PHE A 80 11.04 -17.71 3.95
C PHE A 80 12.13 -16.63 4.08
N ASN A 81 11.79 -15.42 4.51
CA ASN A 81 12.72 -14.32 4.65
C ASN A 81 13.35 -14.36 6.05
N LEU A 82 14.69 -14.33 6.11
CA LEU A 82 15.44 -14.37 7.37
C LEU A 82 15.09 -13.20 8.31
N ALA A 83 14.96 -11.97 7.79
CA ALA A 83 14.65 -10.80 8.60
C ALA A 83 13.25 -10.91 9.21
N GLU A 84 12.25 -11.31 8.42
CA GLU A 84 10.88 -11.50 8.88
C GLU A 84 10.81 -12.60 9.95
N ALA A 85 11.54 -13.69 9.78
CA ALA A 85 11.60 -14.77 10.76
C ALA A 85 12.28 -14.34 12.08
N LEU A 86 13.39 -13.57 11.98
CA LEU A 86 14.06 -12.97 13.13
C LEU A 86 13.14 -11.99 13.87
N LYS A 87 12.43 -11.11 13.15
CA LYS A 87 11.44 -10.19 13.74
C LYS A 87 10.30 -10.96 14.41
N ALA A 88 9.72 -11.96 13.73
CA ALA A 88 8.62 -12.75 14.29
C ALA A 88 9.04 -13.51 15.57
N GLY A 89 10.23 -14.13 15.56
CA GLY A 89 10.77 -14.79 16.75
C GLY A 89 11.14 -13.81 17.87
N MET A 90 11.42 -12.54 17.55
CA MET A 90 11.71 -11.50 18.54
C MET A 90 10.42 -11.15 19.27
N PHE A 91 9.34 -10.94 18.52
CA PHE A 91 8.01 -10.72 19.09
C PHE A 91 7.57 -11.89 19.96
N ASP A 92 7.65 -13.12 19.44
CA ASP A 92 7.31 -14.32 20.22
C ASP A 92 8.08 -14.39 21.55
N GLY A 93 9.38 -14.08 21.54
CA GLY A 93 10.19 -14.01 22.76
C GLY A 93 9.79 -12.88 23.71
N ARG A 94 9.48 -11.68 23.19
CA ARG A 94 8.99 -10.55 23.99
C ARG A 94 7.63 -10.85 24.63
N ASP A 95 6.73 -11.49 23.89
CA ASP A 95 5.34 -11.67 24.32
C ASP A 95 5.16 -12.86 25.25
N THR A 96 5.86 -13.96 24.97
CA THR A 96 5.66 -15.21 25.73
C THR A 96 6.59 -15.32 26.93
N LEU A 97 7.76 -14.68 26.86
CA LEU A 97 8.82 -14.82 27.86
C LEU A 97 9.26 -13.48 28.48
N ASP A 98 8.69 -12.35 28.02
CA ASP A 98 9.04 -10.99 28.47
C ASP A 98 10.56 -10.72 28.38
N ILE A 99 11.18 -11.24 27.31
CA ILE A 99 12.61 -11.05 27.05
C ILE A 99 12.80 -9.75 26.25
N PRO A 100 13.69 -8.83 26.68
CA PRO A 100 13.97 -7.58 25.99
C PRO A 100 14.87 -7.79 24.76
N LEU A 101 14.38 -8.53 23.77
CA LEU A 101 15.10 -8.81 22.51
C LEU A 101 15.06 -7.58 21.60
N ARG A 102 16.21 -7.11 21.11
CA ARG A 102 16.32 -5.96 20.18
C ARG A 102 15.84 -6.29 18.75
N GLY A 103 15.44 -5.24 18.05
CA GLY A 103 15.02 -5.22 16.64
C GLY A 103 16.09 -5.68 15.66
N TRP A 104 15.64 -6.12 14.48
CA TRP A 104 16.49 -6.54 13.38
C TRP A 104 16.23 -5.70 12.13
N THR A 105 17.30 -5.32 11.43
CA THR A 105 17.21 -4.67 10.11
C THR A 105 16.70 -5.65 9.04
N ARG A 106 16.12 -5.16 7.93
CA ARG A 106 15.71 -6.04 6.80
C ARG A 106 16.87 -6.76 6.11
N GLY A 107 18.09 -6.26 6.24
CA GLY A 107 19.19 -6.63 5.35
C GLY A 107 19.00 -6.07 3.94
N SER A 108 19.85 -6.49 3.01
CA SER A 108 19.82 -6.10 1.60
C SER A 108 20.38 -7.22 0.72
N ALA A 109 20.39 -7.02 -0.60
CA ALA A 109 21.04 -7.94 -1.53
C ALA A 109 22.53 -8.19 -1.20
N THR A 110 23.17 -7.30 -0.45
CA THR A 110 24.60 -7.40 -0.08
C THR A 110 24.85 -7.48 1.43
N ALA A 111 23.81 -7.39 2.26
CA ALA A 111 23.96 -7.40 3.72
C ALA A 111 22.91 -8.32 4.37
N TYR A 112 23.32 -9.12 5.34
CA TYR A 112 22.37 -9.86 6.17
C TYR A 112 21.70 -8.95 7.19
N PRO A 113 20.53 -9.34 7.72
CA PRO A 113 19.91 -8.73 8.89
C PRO A 113 20.90 -8.64 10.05
N ALA A 114 20.89 -7.48 10.71
CA ALA A 114 21.69 -7.19 11.89
C ALA A 114 20.81 -6.64 13.00
N LEU A 115 21.26 -6.76 14.25
CA LEU A 115 20.59 -6.10 15.36
C LEU A 115 20.66 -4.59 15.18
N ILE A 116 19.55 -3.91 15.44
CA ILE A 116 19.49 -2.46 15.51
C ILE A 116 20.13 -2.02 16.82
N THR A 117 21.16 -1.16 16.74
CA THR A 117 21.98 -0.75 17.89
C THR A 117 22.19 0.75 18.00
N ASP A 118 21.66 1.51 17.05
CA ASP A 118 21.77 2.96 16.94
C ASP A 118 20.40 3.57 16.60
N CYS A 119 20.30 4.88 16.78
CA CYS A 119 19.05 5.62 16.65
C CYS A 119 19.06 6.54 15.43
N TRP A 120 17.88 6.83 14.88
CA TRP A 120 17.71 7.84 13.83
C TRP A 120 18.14 9.25 14.26
N SER A 121 18.10 9.54 15.56
CA SER A 121 18.57 10.81 16.14
C SER A 121 20.09 10.89 16.34
N ASP A 122 20.84 9.82 16.07
CA ASP A 122 22.31 9.85 16.17
C ASP A 122 22.95 10.67 15.02
N PRO A 123 24.05 11.40 15.28
CA PRO A 123 24.74 12.17 14.26
C PRO A 123 25.15 11.32 13.05
N GLY A 124 24.67 11.69 11.87
CA GLY A 124 24.93 10.98 10.61
C GLY A 124 23.74 10.18 10.08
N ASN A 125 22.73 9.91 10.91
CA ASN A 125 21.53 9.18 10.51
C ASN A 125 20.39 10.11 10.04
N PHE A 126 20.43 11.39 10.40
CA PHE A 126 19.42 12.38 10.01
C PHE A 126 20.01 13.57 9.22
N VAL A 127 19.14 14.28 8.50
CA VAL A 127 19.47 15.54 7.81
C VAL A 127 18.42 16.62 8.06
N THR A 128 18.85 17.85 8.29
CA THR A 128 17.96 19.01 8.57
C THR A 128 18.15 20.18 7.60
N ASN A 129 19.03 20.05 6.61
CA ASN A 129 19.34 21.10 5.64
C ASN A 129 18.20 21.40 4.64
N TRP A 130 17.14 20.58 4.63
CA TRP A 130 15.91 20.85 3.90
C TRP A 130 15.01 21.87 4.59
N PHE A 131 15.23 22.12 5.90
CA PHE A 131 14.42 23.06 6.67
C PHE A 131 14.94 24.50 6.54
N ASP A 132 14.01 25.42 6.33
CA ASP A 132 14.20 26.86 6.31
C ASP A 132 13.09 27.49 7.17
N GLU A 133 13.47 28.32 8.14
CA GLU A 133 12.50 28.92 9.06
C GLU A 133 11.52 29.88 8.36
N ASP A 134 11.93 30.48 7.23
CA ASP A 134 11.13 31.45 6.49
C ASP A 134 10.18 30.79 5.46
N ALA A 135 10.37 29.50 5.16
CA ALA A 135 9.53 28.76 4.22
C ALA A 135 8.26 28.17 4.90
N SER A 136 7.20 28.01 4.13
CA SER A 136 5.92 27.43 4.58
C SER A 136 5.70 26.00 4.13
N ASP A 137 6.39 25.53 3.10
CA ASP A 137 6.13 24.25 2.44
C ASP A 137 7.42 23.46 2.30
N PHE A 138 7.38 22.20 2.73
CA PHE A 138 8.52 21.29 2.74
C PHE A 138 8.14 19.94 2.17
N THR A 139 9.11 19.28 1.57
CA THR A 139 8.97 17.91 1.07
C THR A 139 9.95 16.99 1.78
N ILE A 140 9.53 15.77 2.10
CA ILE A 140 10.37 14.74 2.70
C ILE A 140 10.32 13.50 1.80
N GLY A 141 11.47 13.09 1.27
CA GLY A 141 11.60 11.96 0.35
C GLY A 141 12.44 10.81 0.89
N SER A 142 12.99 10.94 2.10
CA SER A 142 13.90 9.95 2.68
C SER A 142 13.74 9.81 4.19
N ALA A 143 14.17 8.66 4.70
CA ALA A 143 14.16 8.36 6.13
C ALA A 143 15.01 9.36 6.95
N ALA A 144 16.18 9.77 6.43
CA ALA A 144 17.06 10.72 7.09
C ALA A 144 16.44 12.12 7.20
N GLU A 145 15.69 12.56 6.19
CA GLU A 145 14.96 13.84 6.24
C GLU A 145 13.81 13.78 7.26
N LEU A 146 13.07 12.67 7.31
CA LEU A 146 12.02 12.45 8.30
C LEU A 146 12.59 12.38 9.72
N ALA A 147 13.72 11.71 9.92
CA ALA A 147 14.46 11.73 11.19
C ALA A 147 14.91 13.15 11.56
N GLY A 148 15.28 13.96 10.56
CA GLY A 148 15.57 15.37 10.75
C GLY A 148 14.39 16.17 11.30
N LEU A 149 13.15 15.86 10.88
CA LEU A 149 11.94 16.45 11.45
C LEU A 149 11.81 16.11 12.94
N ALA A 150 12.04 14.86 13.33
CA ALA A 150 12.04 14.45 14.74
C ALA A 150 13.06 15.26 15.55
N VAL A 151 14.30 15.37 15.04
CA VAL A 151 15.37 16.14 15.70
C VAL A 151 15.00 17.63 15.84
N LEU A 152 14.41 18.24 14.81
CA LEU A 152 14.00 19.65 14.85
C LEU A 152 12.88 19.87 15.88
N VAL A 153 11.84 19.04 15.87
CA VAL A 153 10.71 19.13 16.81
C VAL A 153 11.16 18.88 18.25
N ASN A 154 11.96 17.84 18.47
CA ASN A 154 12.49 17.51 19.80
C ASN A 154 13.48 18.60 20.29
N GLY A 155 14.15 19.29 19.36
CA GLY A 155 14.95 20.49 19.63
C GLY A 155 14.13 21.75 19.95
N GLY A 156 12.80 21.71 19.78
CA GLY A 156 11.90 22.83 20.07
C GLY A 156 11.60 23.76 18.89
N VAL A 157 11.91 23.34 17.65
CA VAL A 157 11.52 24.07 16.45
C VAL A 157 10.01 23.93 16.24
N SER A 158 9.33 25.05 16.07
CA SER A 158 7.89 25.09 15.78
C SER A 158 7.63 24.91 14.30
N PHE A 159 6.63 24.09 13.97
CA PHE A 159 6.10 23.91 12.63
C PHE A 159 4.74 24.58 12.41
N ALA A 160 4.29 25.44 13.34
CA ALA A 160 3.11 26.27 13.16
C ALA A 160 3.09 26.93 11.77
N ASP A 161 1.94 26.87 11.11
CA ASP A 161 1.70 27.40 9.76
C ASP A 161 2.52 26.74 8.63
N LYS A 162 3.30 25.68 8.92
CA LYS A 162 4.11 24.94 7.94
C LYS A 162 3.42 23.66 7.47
N ARG A 163 3.66 23.32 6.20
CA ARG A 163 3.15 22.12 5.53
C ARG A 163 4.31 21.22 5.15
N ILE A 164 4.14 19.93 5.39
CA ILE A 164 5.11 18.88 5.04
C ILE A 164 4.39 17.87 4.15
N THR A 165 4.98 17.51 3.02
CA THR A 165 4.44 16.52 2.08
C THR A 165 5.46 15.42 1.80
N LEU A 166 5.07 14.15 1.91
CA LEU A 166 5.93 13.05 1.52
C LEU A 166 6.02 12.92 -0.02
N THR A 167 7.21 12.66 -0.52
CA THR A 167 7.44 12.47 -1.97
C THR A 167 7.78 11.02 -2.34
N ALA A 168 8.01 10.16 -1.36
CA ALA A 168 8.32 8.75 -1.56
C ALA A 168 7.84 7.91 -0.37
N ASP A 169 7.71 6.60 -0.59
CA ASP A 169 7.62 5.65 0.52
C ASP A 169 8.94 5.67 1.31
N ILE A 170 8.85 5.59 2.63
CA ILE A 170 9.99 5.72 3.55
C ILE A 170 10.14 4.43 4.35
N ALA A 171 11.36 3.87 4.40
CA ALA A 171 11.70 2.72 5.23
C ALA A 171 12.55 3.17 6.42
N LEU A 172 12.08 2.91 7.64
CA LEU A 172 12.73 3.28 8.90
C LEU A 172 13.49 2.14 9.58
N ASP A 173 13.46 0.91 9.02
CA ASP A 173 13.99 -0.30 9.67
C ASP A 173 15.51 -0.39 9.78
N ALA A 174 16.24 0.68 9.42
CA ALA A 174 17.69 0.75 9.54
C ALA A 174 18.15 1.07 10.98
N HIS A 175 17.37 1.88 11.72
CA HIS A 175 17.73 2.39 13.04
C HIS A 175 16.50 2.41 13.96
N GLU A 176 16.73 2.50 15.26
CA GLU A 176 15.65 2.75 16.23
C GLU A 176 15.09 4.16 16.03
N TRP A 177 13.77 4.28 16.06
CA TRP A 177 13.07 5.53 15.85
C TRP A 177 12.95 6.32 17.15
N ASP A 178 13.38 7.58 17.10
CA ASP A 178 13.10 8.58 18.13
C ASP A 178 11.86 9.39 17.71
N PRO A 179 10.72 9.27 18.39
CA PRO A 179 9.48 9.85 17.90
C PRO A 179 9.47 11.37 17.84
N ILE A 180 8.64 11.86 16.91
CA ILE A 180 8.46 13.29 16.70
C ILE A 180 7.61 13.84 17.86
N GLY A 181 8.25 14.56 18.78
CA GLY A 181 7.64 15.05 20.01
C GLY A 181 7.65 14.02 21.15
N TYR A 182 7.53 14.53 22.38
CA TYR A 182 7.46 13.73 23.61
C TYR A 182 6.71 14.48 24.71
N LEU A 183 6.00 13.73 25.57
CA LEU A 183 5.37 14.27 26.77
C LEU A 183 6.43 14.69 27.79
N SER A 184 6.12 15.71 28.59
CA SER A 184 6.99 16.13 29.70
C SER A 184 7.27 14.96 30.65
N ASP A 185 8.52 14.74 31.02
CA ASP A 185 8.95 13.74 32.01
C ASP A 185 9.18 14.36 33.41
N GLY A 186 8.80 15.64 33.58
CA GLY A 186 9.04 16.42 34.79
C GLY A 186 10.41 17.11 34.84
N VAL A 187 11.32 16.77 33.92
CA VAL A 187 12.63 17.42 33.74
C VAL A 187 12.64 18.24 32.45
N ASN A 188 12.23 17.62 31.35
CA ASN A 188 12.14 18.19 30.03
C ASN A 188 10.71 18.68 29.78
N PRO A 189 10.54 19.91 29.23
CA PRO A 189 9.21 20.35 28.80
C PRO A 189 8.73 19.50 27.63
N GLU A 190 7.40 19.40 27.50
CA GLU A 190 6.76 18.75 26.36
C GLU A 190 7.27 19.35 25.03
N ARG A 191 7.49 18.47 24.05
CA ARG A 191 7.74 18.81 22.66
C ARG A 191 6.69 18.15 21.80
N TYR A 192 6.22 18.86 20.78
CA TYR A 192 5.15 18.37 19.94
C TYR A 192 5.29 18.90 18.53
N PHE A 193 4.84 18.09 17.57
CA PHE A 193 4.68 18.55 16.21
C PHE A 193 3.40 19.37 16.08
N ASN A 194 3.52 20.62 15.65
CA ASN A 194 2.41 21.55 15.41
C ASN A 194 2.36 22.05 13.96
N GLY A 195 2.71 21.19 13.01
CA GLY A 195 2.54 21.48 11.59
C GLY A 195 1.09 21.75 11.23
N LEU A 196 0.84 22.76 10.40
CA LEU A 196 -0.49 23.01 9.83
C LEU A 196 -0.98 21.76 9.07
N LEU A 197 -0.07 21.09 8.35
CA LEU A 197 -0.35 19.84 7.64
C LEU A 197 0.91 18.96 7.55
N PHE A 198 0.77 17.69 7.88
CA PHE A 198 1.66 16.61 7.46
C PHE A 198 0.88 15.70 6.50
N ASP A 199 1.11 15.86 5.21
CA ASP A 199 0.44 15.09 4.16
C ASP A 199 1.35 13.92 3.74
N GLY A 200 0.91 12.71 4.06
CA GLY A 200 1.54 11.48 3.60
C GLY A 200 1.47 11.32 2.08
N ASN A 201 0.61 12.06 1.38
CA ASN A 201 0.52 12.08 -0.08
C ASN A 201 0.32 10.68 -0.69
N GLY A 202 -0.44 9.83 0.03
CA GLY A 202 -0.69 8.44 -0.33
C GLY A 202 0.52 7.52 -0.18
N LYS A 203 1.61 7.99 0.43
CA LYS A 203 2.83 7.22 0.68
C LYS A 203 2.74 6.46 1.98
N THR A 204 3.64 5.49 2.10
CA THR A 204 3.78 4.63 3.26
C THR A 204 5.08 4.91 4.01
N ILE A 205 5.04 4.75 5.33
CA ILE A 205 6.21 4.63 6.18
C ILE A 205 6.25 3.19 6.68
N SER A 206 7.35 2.48 6.45
CA SER A 206 7.51 1.08 6.86
C SER A 206 8.63 0.90 7.87
N GLY A 207 8.55 -0.13 8.70
CA GLY A 207 9.65 -0.53 9.56
C GLY A 207 9.87 0.38 10.78
N LEU A 208 8.84 1.11 11.21
CA LEU A 208 8.88 1.93 12.41
C LEU A 208 9.19 1.04 13.62
N TYR A 209 10.30 1.30 14.32
CA TYR A 209 10.71 0.52 15.49
C TYR A 209 11.01 1.48 16.66
N VAL A 210 10.16 1.46 17.68
CA VAL A 210 10.31 2.23 18.92
C VAL A 210 10.36 1.23 20.07
N ASP A 211 11.46 1.22 20.83
CA ASP A 211 11.70 0.22 21.88
C ASP A 211 12.14 0.86 23.20
N ASP A 212 11.36 1.85 23.63
CA ASP A 212 11.65 2.66 24.81
C ASP A 212 10.52 2.53 25.84
N ASP A 213 10.74 1.65 26.82
CA ASP A 213 9.82 1.37 27.93
C ASP A 213 9.87 2.41 29.06
N GLU A 214 10.72 3.43 28.95
CA GLU A 214 10.71 4.61 29.82
C GLU A 214 9.90 5.75 29.19
N ARG A 215 9.85 5.82 27.86
CA ARG A 215 9.19 6.92 27.14
C ARG A 215 7.68 6.89 27.27
N ARG A 216 7.13 8.02 27.74
CA ARG A 216 5.70 8.15 28.03
C ARG A 216 4.80 8.07 26.80
N ALA A 217 5.24 8.53 25.61
CA ALA A 217 4.37 8.57 24.43
C ALA A 217 5.01 7.98 23.16
N GLY A 218 4.55 6.82 22.69
CA GLY A 218 5.01 5.98 21.56
C GLY A 218 4.32 6.23 20.22
N GLY A 219 5.07 6.31 19.13
CA GLY A 219 4.56 6.29 17.75
C GLY A 219 5.54 6.85 16.72
N LEU A 220 5.09 7.06 15.48
CA LEU A 220 5.83 7.93 14.55
C LEU A 220 5.94 9.34 15.15
N PHE A 221 4.81 9.86 15.62
CA PHE A 221 4.73 11.03 16.47
C PHE A 221 4.59 10.58 17.93
N GLY A 222 5.44 11.07 18.83
CA GLY A 222 5.16 10.91 20.26
C GLY A 222 4.02 11.83 20.67
N VAL A 223 4.08 13.10 20.24
CA VAL A 223 3.04 14.10 20.51
C VAL A 223 2.82 14.98 19.26
N ALA A 224 1.58 15.05 18.79
CA ALA A 224 1.16 15.95 17.72
C ALA A 224 -0.01 16.83 18.19
N ARG A 225 0.06 18.14 17.90
CA ARG A 225 -0.93 19.13 18.37
C ARG A 225 -1.33 20.13 17.29
N ASP A 226 -2.53 20.71 17.43
CA ASP A 226 -3.00 21.91 16.71
C ASP A 226 -2.78 21.90 15.18
N GLY A 227 -3.00 20.77 14.54
CA GLY A 227 -2.66 20.55 13.13
C GLY A 227 -3.42 19.41 12.47
N THR A 228 -2.92 18.92 11.35
CA THR A 228 -3.51 17.78 10.64
C THR A 228 -2.44 16.83 10.11
N ILE A 229 -2.63 15.53 10.29
CA ILE A 229 -1.86 14.46 9.66
C ILE A 229 -2.83 13.70 8.75
N LEU A 230 -2.50 13.55 7.46
CA LEU A 230 -3.43 13.09 6.43
C LEU A 230 -2.76 12.12 5.43
N ASN A 231 -3.54 11.21 4.82
CA ASN A 231 -3.13 10.38 3.68
C ASN A 231 -1.85 9.56 3.93
N LEU A 232 -1.73 8.92 5.10
CA LEU A 232 -0.51 8.20 5.49
C LEU A 232 -0.78 6.74 5.86
N GLY A 233 0.00 5.84 5.28
CA GLY A 233 0.04 4.43 5.70
C GLY A 233 1.25 4.12 6.55
N LEU A 234 1.08 3.42 7.68
CA LEU A 234 2.19 2.82 8.44
C LEU A 234 2.13 1.31 8.33
N THR A 235 3.26 0.68 8.00
CA THR A 235 3.37 -0.78 7.83
C THR A 235 4.59 -1.33 8.56
N ASP A 236 4.55 -2.60 8.96
CA ASP A 236 5.68 -3.26 9.66
C ASP A 236 6.18 -2.44 10.88
N ALA A 237 5.25 -1.90 11.68
CA ALA A 237 5.59 -1.14 12.89
C ALA A 237 5.72 -2.06 14.13
N ASP A 238 6.65 -1.74 15.03
CA ASP A 238 6.70 -2.22 16.41
C ASP A 238 6.93 -1.03 17.33
N VAL A 239 5.92 -0.67 18.12
CA VAL A 239 5.95 0.47 19.02
C VAL A 239 5.76 0.01 20.45
N VAL A 240 6.75 0.29 21.29
CA VAL A 240 6.69 0.09 22.73
C VAL A 240 6.88 1.45 23.42
N ALA A 241 5.97 1.78 24.33
CA ALA A 241 6.06 2.95 25.21
C ALA A 241 5.53 2.63 26.61
N SER A 242 5.88 3.45 27.58
CA SER A 242 5.53 3.26 28.99
C SER A 242 4.08 3.64 29.32
N GLU A 243 3.55 4.70 28.69
CA GLU A 243 2.18 5.17 28.90
C GLU A 243 1.33 5.10 27.63
N GLU A 244 1.35 6.12 26.78
CA GLU A 244 0.47 6.30 25.62
C GLU A 244 1.14 5.80 24.35
N ALA A 245 0.66 4.70 23.78
CA ALA A 245 1.26 4.09 22.58
C ALA A 245 0.25 4.02 21.43
N GLY A 246 0.62 4.59 20.30
CA GLY A 246 -0.09 4.40 19.03
C GLY A 246 0.91 4.30 17.88
N ILE A 247 0.62 3.52 16.84
CA ILE A 247 1.57 3.38 15.72
C ILE A 247 1.83 4.73 15.06
N LEU A 248 0.77 5.49 14.78
CA LEU A 248 0.89 6.81 14.17
C LEU A 248 1.23 7.88 15.23
N CYS A 249 0.53 7.87 16.37
CA CYS A 249 0.72 8.90 17.39
C CYS A 249 0.55 8.36 18.82
N GLY A 250 1.42 8.74 19.75
CA GLY A 250 1.22 8.47 21.17
C GLY A 250 0.09 9.32 21.73
N HIS A 251 0.27 10.64 21.67
CA HIS A 251 -0.66 11.64 22.18
C HIS A 251 -1.12 12.62 21.08
N LEU A 252 -2.41 12.57 20.73
CA LEU A 252 -3.02 13.46 19.73
C LEU A 252 -3.75 14.64 20.39
N GLY A 253 -3.02 15.72 20.67
CA GLY A 253 -3.51 16.87 21.42
C GLY A 253 -4.19 17.93 20.55
N LYS A 254 -5.52 17.93 20.40
CA LYS A 254 -6.26 18.88 19.53
C LYS A 254 -5.79 18.93 18.07
N ASN A 255 -5.28 17.80 17.58
CA ASN A 255 -4.85 17.60 16.19
C ASN A 255 -5.79 16.61 15.51
N THR A 256 -5.83 16.61 14.18
CA THR A 256 -6.61 15.67 13.39
C THR A 256 -5.71 14.67 12.70
N ILE A 257 -5.91 13.37 12.94
CA ILE A 257 -5.40 12.32 12.06
C ILE A 257 -6.55 11.89 11.15
N ALA A 258 -6.29 11.90 9.84
CA ALA A 258 -7.31 11.60 8.85
C ALA A 258 -6.78 10.71 7.72
N ASN A 259 -7.67 9.93 7.11
CA ASN A 259 -7.40 9.17 5.88
C ASN A 259 -6.12 8.33 5.92
N SER A 260 -5.94 7.59 7.01
CA SER A 260 -4.65 6.96 7.33
C SER A 260 -4.85 5.56 7.88
N PHE A 261 -3.85 4.70 7.72
CA PHE A 261 -3.91 3.33 8.23
C PHE A 261 -2.64 2.89 8.92
N CYS A 262 -2.77 1.90 9.82
CA CYS A 262 -1.64 1.37 10.58
C CYS A 262 -1.66 -0.15 10.61
N ARG A 263 -0.48 -0.74 10.38
CA ARG A 263 -0.20 -2.17 10.54
C ARG A 263 1.03 -2.39 11.41
N GLY A 264 0.99 -3.42 12.23
CA GLY A 264 2.12 -3.80 13.07
C GLY A 264 1.70 -4.18 14.48
N ARG A 265 2.55 -3.85 15.44
CA ARG A 265 2.37 -4.13 16.87
C ARG A 265 2.54 -2.85 17.68
N VAL A 266 1.71 -2.70 18.70
CA VAL A 266 1.81 -1.60 19.66
C VAL A 266 1.60 -2.11 21.08
N ARG A 267 2.48 -1.68 22.00
CA ARG A 267 2.42 -1.98 23.42
C ARG A 267 2.58 -0.71 24.27
N GLY A 268 1.69 -0.53 25.24
CA GLY A 268 1.77 0.55 26.23
C GLY A 268 0.76 0.39 27.36
N ALA A 269 0.77 1.28 28.36
CA ALA A 269 -0.27 1.26 29.39
C ALA A 269 -1.65 1.63 28.81
N CYS A 270 -1.67 2.62 27.90
CA CYS A 270 -2.80 3.02 27.09
C CYS A 270 -2.41 2.86 25.61
N ALA A 271 -2.91 1.81 24.96
CA ALA A 271 -2.49 1.41 23.62
C ALA A 271 -3.66 1.46 22.63
N GLY A 272 -3.44 2.11 21.49
CA GLY A 272 -4.38 2.05 20.36
C GLY A 272 -3.66 1.70 19.07
N GLY A 273 -4.32 0.99 18.16
CA GLY A 273 -3.73 0.62 16.88
C GLY A 273 -3.20 1.81 16.07
N ILE A 274 -3.83 2.98 16.23
CA ILE A 274 -3.41 4.23 15.57
C ILE A 274 -2.91 5.25 16.59
N VAL A 275 -3.68 5.49 17.66
CA VAL A 275 -3.39 6.54 18.65
C VAL A 275 -3.46 5.99 20.09
N GLY A 276 -2.50 6.35 20.94
CA GLY A 276 -2.58 6.05 22.38
C GLY A 276 -3.72 6.81 23.05
N ALA A 277 -3.61 8.14 23.12
CA ALA A 277 -4.63 9.03 23.67
C ALA A 277 -5.05 10.12 22.67
N VAL A 278 -6.36 10.34 22.54
CA VAL A 278 -6.96 11.30 21.60
C VAL A 278 -7.61 12.44 22.39
N GLU A 279 -7.12 13.68 22.21
CA GLU A 279 -7.81 14.93 22.60
C GLU A 279 -8.29 15.73 21.37
N GLY A 280 -8.08 15.20 20.17
CA GLY A 280 -8.47 15.79 18.90
C GLY A 280 -9.41 14.89 18.11
N THR A 281 -9.18 14.75 16.81
CA THR A 281 -10.05 13.96 15.93
C THR A 281 -9.27 12.85 15.23
N LEU A 282 -9.79 11.63 15.28
CA LEU A 282 -9.37 10.52 14.41
C LEU A 282 -10.49 10.23 13.41
N MET A 283 -10.21 10.37 12.11
CA MET A 283 -11.27 10.31 11.09
C MET A 283 -10.88 9.49 9.86
N ASN A 284 -11.77 8.62 9.41
CA ASN A 284 -11.57 7.83 8.20
C ASN A 284 -10.27 7.02 8.21
N CYS A 285 -10.05 6.30 9.31
CA CYS A 285 -8.80 5.61 9.56
C CYS A 285 -9.05 4.14 9.87
N TRP A 286 -8.09 3.27 9.52
CA TRP A 286 -8.20 1.86 9.86
C TRP A 286 -6.92 1.23 10.39
N SER A 287 -7.05 0.16 11.17
CA SER A 287 -5.94 -0.55 11.77
C SER A 287 -6.16 -2.06 11.78
N ASP A 288 -5.16 -2.82 11.34
CA ASP A 288 -5.08 -4.27 11.57
C ASP A 288 -4.00 -4.62 12.62
N ALA A 289 -3.55 -3.60 13.37
CA ALA A 289 -2.49 -3.75 14.34
C ALA A 289 -2.86 -4.73 15.46
N ARG A 290 -1.84 -5.44 15.94
CA ARG A 290 -1.89 -6.13 17.22
C ARG A 290 -1.66 -5.12 18.35
N VAL A 291 -2.61 -5.04 19.29
CA VAL A 291 -2.59 -4.06 20.38
C VAL A 291 -2.50 -4.78 21.73
N ASP A 292 -1.48 -4.45 22.51
CA ASP A 292 -1.25 -5.01 23.85
C ASP A 292 -1.11 -3.89 24.89
N GLY A 293 -2.07 -3.75 25.80
CA GLY A 293 -2.01 -2.73 26.85
C GLY A 293 -3.01 -2.93 27.97
N PHE A 294 -2.86 -2.17 29.06
CA PHE A 294 -3.80 -2.23 30.18
C PHE A 294 -5.15 -1.60 29.82
N VAL A 295 -5.10 -0.46 29.11
CA VAL A 295 -6.22 0.17 28.42
C VAL A 295 -5.96 0.03 26.93
N SER A 296 -6.78 -0.75 26.21
CA SER A 296 -6.51 -1.11 24.81
C SER A 296 -7.74 -0.96 23.93
N GLY A 297 -7.59 -0.28 22.79
CA GLY A 297 -8.59 -0.25 21.73
C GLY A 297 -7.98 -0.53 20.36
N GLY A 298 -8.77 -1.06 19.43
CA GLY A 298 -8.33 -1.38 18.08
C GLY A 298 -7.84 -0.15 17.30
N LEU A 299 -8.37 1.05 17.63
CA LEU A 299 -7.99 2.32 17.03
C LEU A 299 -7.32 3.25 18.03
N ALA A 300 -7.99 3.51 19.16
CA ALA A 300 -7.49 4.39 20.21
C ALA A 300 -7.45 3.68 21.56
N GLY A 301 -6.39 3.91 22.33
CA GLY A 301 -6.36 3.49 23.73
C GLY A 301 -7.41 4.26 24.53
N ARG A 302 -7.41 5.58 24.42
CA ARG A 302 -8.34 6.46 25.14
C ARG A 302 -8.83 7.66 24.32
N LEU A 303 -10.10 8.03 24.49
CA LEU A 303 -10.58 9.39 24.21
C LEU A 303 -10.44 10.22 25.50
N ALA A 304 -9.52 11.19 25.51
CA ALA A 304 -9.03 11.83 26.72
C ALA A 304 -9.63 13.23 26.99
N ASP A 305 -10.35 13.80 26.03
CA ASP A 305 -11.04 15.10 26.14
C ASP A 305 -12.53 14.92 25.77
N PRO A 306 -13.47 15.65 26.40
CA PRO A 306 -14.89 15.60 26.03
C PRO A 306 -15.19 16.01 24.58
N ASN A 307 -14.27 16.73 23.92
CA ASN A 307 -14.34 17.11 22.51
C ASN A 307 -13.44 16.25 21.61
N ALA A 308 -12.90 15.14 22.14
CA ALA A 308 -12.23 14.16 21.31
C ALA A 308 -13.26 13.40 20.47
N PHE A 309 -12.98 13.20 19.19
CA PHE A 309 -13.88 12.50 18.28
C PHE A 309 -13.16 11.37 17.53
N MET A 310 -13.86 10.27 17.35
CA MET A 310 -13.49 9.20 16.44
C MET A 310 -14.65 9.00 15.46
N ILE A 311 -14.40 9.21 14.17
CA ILE A 311 -15.44 9.25 13.15
C ILE A 311 -15.04 8.35 12.00
N SER A 312 -15.90 7.38 11.65
CA SER A 312 -15.62 6.45 10.55
C SER A 312 -14.28 5.74 10.75
N GLY A 313 -14.11 5.12 11.92
CA GLY A 313 -12.92 4.39 12.30
C GLY A 313 -13.11 2.88 12.18
N PHE A 314 -12.11 2.16 11.65
CA PHE A 314 -12.25 0.73 11.37
C PHE A 314 -11.10 -0.11 11.95
N TRP A 315 -11.38 -1.24 12.59
CA TRP A 315 -10.33 -2.09 13.14
C TRP A 315 -10.55 -3.57 12.89
N MET A 316 -9.47 -4.32 12.72
CA MET A 316 -9.55 -5.75 12.47
C MET A 316 -10.01 -6.50 13.71
N GLN A 317 -10.95 -7.44 13.53
CA GLN A 317 -11.27 -8.51 14.48
C GLN A 317 -11.22 -9.85 13.76
N ASN A 318 -10.54 -10.85 14.34
CA ASN A 318 -10.37 -12.16 13.72
C ASN A 318 -10.47 -13.34 14.68
N GLY A 319 -11.08 -13.15 15.86
CA GLY A 319 -11.24 -14.22 16.85
C GLY A 319 -10.00 -14.46 17.70
N ARG A 320 -9.04 -13.53 17.68
CA ARG A 320 -7.83 -13.55 18.51
C ARG A 320 -7.87 -12.42 19.53
N ASN A 321 -7.52 -12.73 20.78
CA ASN A 321 -7.66 -11.80 21.92
C ASN A 321 -7.05 -10.39 21.71
N TYR A 322 -5.96 -10.28 20.94
CA TYR A 322 -5.26 -9.02 20.69
C TYR A 322 -5.78 -8.22 19.49
N HIS A 323 -6.75 -8.77 18.75
CA HIS A 323 -7.51 -8.07 17.70
C HIS A 323 -8.98 -7.89 18.09
N ASP A 324 -9.52 -8.74 18.97
CA ASP A 324 -10.92 -8.69 19.42
C ASP A 324 -11.17 -7.61 20.50
N LEU A 325 -10.70 -6.39 20.24
CA LEU A 325 -10.88 -5.21 21.09
C LEU A 325 -12.10 -4.40 20.64
N SER A 326 -12.56 -3.49 21.50
CA SER A 326 -13.43 -2.37 21.09
C SER A 326 -12.62 -1.33 20.31
N ALA A 327 -13.29 -0.43 19.57
CA ALA A 327 -12.62 0.68 18.86
C ALA A 327 -11.74 1.53 19.79
N VAL A 328 -12.31 1.85 20.96
CA VAL A 328 -11.73 2.67 22.03
C VAL A 328 -11.62 1.81 23.29
N GLY A 329 -10.46 1.84 23.95
CA GLY A 329 -10.26 1.12 25.21
C GLY A 329 -10.90 1.80 26.42
N ASP A 330 -10.85 3.13 26.48
CA ASP A 330 -11.42 3.95 27.56
C ASP A 330 -11.94 5.29 26.99
N TYR A 331 -13.16 5.68 27.34
CA TYR A 331 -13.74 6.94 26.89
C TYR A 331 -13.37 8.12 27.78
N GLY A 332 -12.69 7.91 28.91
CA GLY A 332 -12.26 9.01 29.78
C GLY A 332 -13.42 9.94 30.17
N GLU A 333 -13.36 11.20 29.73
CA GLU A 333 -14.42 12.21 29.90
C GLU A 333 -15.34 12.36 28.67
N ALA A 334 -15.03 11.68 27.57
CA ALA A 334 -15.87 11.63 26.37
C ALA A 334 -17.05 10.67 26.55
N GLU A 335 -18.06 10.80 25.69
CA GLU A 335 -19.19 9.88 25.64
C GLU A 335 -18.96 8.81 24.56
N GLU A 336 -19.63 7.66 24.65
CA GLU A 336 -19.57 6.63 23.59
C GLU A 336 -20.00 7.19 22.22
N ALA A 337 -20.90 8.18 22.21
CA ALA A 337 -21.34 8.87 21.01
C ALA A 337 -20.23 9.65 20.29
N ASN A 338 -19.11 9.93 20.96
CA ASN A 338 -17.93 10.54 20.34
C ASN A 338 -17.20 9.56 19.41
N ALA A 339 -17.44 8.25 19.52
CA ALA A 339 -17.03 7.24 18.56
C ALA A 339 -18.19 6.91 17.62
N ALA A 340 -18.32 7.67 16.54
CA ALA A 340 -19.40 7.54 15.57
C ALA A 340 -18.96 6.75 14.34
N GLU A 341 -19.88 5.94 13.80
CA GLU A 341 -19.68 5.19 12.55
C GLU A 341 -18.42 4.30 12.55
N CYS A 342 -18.06 3.78 13.72
CA CYS A 342 -16.89 2.93 13.88
C CYS A 342 -17.30 1.45 13.84
N TYR A 343 -16.66 0.66 12.98
CA TYR A 343 -17.00 -0.75 12.77
C TYR A 343 -15.75 -1.61 12.69
N SER A 344 -15.81 -2.81 13.28
CA SER A 344 -14.75 -3.79 13.04
C SER A 344 -14.85 -4.38 11.64
N PHE A 345 -13.74 -4.92 11.14
CA PHE A 345 -13.67 -5.64 9.86
C PHE A 345 -12.92 -6.96 10.00
N SER A 346 -13.19 -7.87 9.08
CA SER A 346 -12.60 -9.22 9.05
C SER A 346 -11.29 -9.28 8.24
N GLU A 347 -10.79 -10.48 7.95
CA GLU A 347 -9.64 -10.69 7.05
C GLU A 347 -9.85 -10.01 5.66
N PRO A 348 -8.78 -9.81 4.84
CA PRO A 348 -8.88 -9.12 3.56
C PRO A 348 -10.02 -9.65 2.65
N PRO A 349 -10.73 -8.76 1.93
CA PRO A 349 -10.48 -7.31 1.79
C PRO A 349 -11.04 -6.44 2.93
N GLY A 350 -11.57 -7.04 4.01
CA GLY A 350 -12.14 -6.33 5.15
C GLY A 350 -13.63 -6.11 5.03
N GLN A 351 -14.42 -7.17 5.18
CA GLN A 351 -15.87 -7.04 5.32
C GLN A 351 -16.22 -6.48 6.71
N LEU A 352 -17.05 -5.42 6.74
CA LEU A 352 -17.42 -4.73 7.97
C LEU A 352 -18.42 -5.54 8.80
N ALA A 353 -18.34 -5.43 10.12
CA ALA A 353 -19.29 -5.98 11.07
C ALA A 353 -20.30 -4.89 11.52
N VAL A 354 -21.21 -4.51 10.63
CA VAL A 354 -22.26 -3.51 10.93
C VAL A 354 -23.44 -4.16 11.64
N PRO A 355 -23.83 -3.69 12.85
CA PRO A 355 -24.94 -4.28 13.59
C PRO A 355 -26.28 -4.20 12.83
N GLY A 356 -26.89 -5.36 12.55
CA GLY A 356 -28.23 -5.45 11.97
C GLY A 356 -28.31 -5.31 10.46
N GLU A 357 -27.17 -5.30 9.75
CA GLU A 357 -27.14 -5.37 8.29
C GLU A 357 -26.80 -6.78 7.79
N ASP A 358 -27.56 -7.25 6.80
CA ASP A 358 -27.41 -8.58 6.19
C ASP A 358 -26.31 -8.64 5.11
N ASP A 359 -25.94 -7.49 4.52
CA ASP A 359 -24.89 -7.36 3.50
C ASP A 359 -24.10 -6.05 3.69
N PRO A 360 -23.26 -5.99 4.74
CA PRO A 360 -22.56 -4.76 5.09
C PRO A 360 -21.54 -4.38 4.02
N LEU A 361 -21.37 -3.06 3.82
CA LEU A 361 -20.35 -2.49 2.94
C LEU A 361 -18.96 -3.07 3.25
N THR A 362 -18.11 -3.10 2.23
CA THR A 362 -16.68 -3.37 2.37
C THR A 362 -15.98 -2.19 3.02
N LEU A 363 -14.83 -2.44 3.66
CA LEU A 363 -13.97 -1.41 4.21
C LEU A 363 -13.66 -0.29 3.18
N SER A 364 -13.35 -0.66 1.94
CA SER A 364 -13.07 0.31 0.88
C SER A 364 -14.27 1.18 0.51
N GLU A 365 -15.49 0.64 0.52
CA GLU A 365 -16.68 1.41 0.14
C GLU A 365 -16.92 2.52 1.16
N THR A 366 -16.96 2.18 2.45
CA THR A 366 -17.18 3.18 3.50
C THR A 366 -16.05 4.20 3.59
N LEU A 367 -14.79 3.77 3.45
CA LEU A 367 -13.65 4.70 3.43
C LEU A 367 -13.73 5.70 2.26
N ASN A 368 -14.20 5.25 1.10
CA ASN A 368 -14.35 6.10 -0.08
C ASN A 368 -15.56 7.04 0.01
N GLU A 369 -16.67 6.63 0.62
CA GLU A 369 -17.83 7.51 0.88
C GLU A 369 -17.42 8.74 1.70
N VAL A 370 -16.63 8.54 2.76
CA VAL A 370 -16.11 9.64 3.59
C VAL A 370 -15.11 10.49 2.81
N SER A 371 -14.17 9.84 2.09
CA SER A 371 -13.17 10.54 1.28
C SER A 371 -13.81 11.39 0.18
N GLU A 372 -14.94 10.95 -0.38
CA GLU A 372 -15.73 11.71 -1.35
C GLU A 372 -16.36 12.96 -0.74
N GLY A 373 -16.97 12.84 0.44
CA GLY A 373 -17.58 13.96 1.15
C GLY A 373 -16.57 14.99 1.66
N MET A 374 -15.33 14.58 1.92
CA MET A 374 -14.29 15.43 2.52
C MET A 374 -13.32 16.04 1.49
N ASP A 375 -13.37 15.66 0.21
CA ASP A 375 -12.38 16.17 -0.74
C ASP A 375 -12.56 17.67 -1.01
N GLY A 376 -11.47 18.43 -0.92
CA GLY A 376 -11.47 19.89 -0.97
C GLY A 376 -11.92 20.57 0.32
N TYR A 377 -12.35 19.82 1.34
CA TYR A 377 -12.66 20.36 2.67
C TYR A 377 -11.39 20.99 3.27
N LEU A 378 -11.50 22.26 3.69
CA LEU A 378 -10.38 23.09 4.20
C LEU A 378 -9.19 23.20 3.22
N GLY A 379 -9.41 22.97 1.91
CA GLY A 379 -8.34 22.97 0.91
C GLY A 379 -7.41 21.75 0.99
N LEU A 380 -7.80 20.72 1.74
CA LEU A 380 -7.09 19.44 1.81
C LEU A 380 -7.51 18.56 0.63
N ARG A 381 -6.56 17.83 0.05
CA ARG A 381 -6.87 16.83 -0.98
C ARG A 381 -6.83 15.44 -0.38
N TRP A 382 -7.91 14.70 -0.59
CA TRP A 382 -8.09 13.37 -0.05
C TRP A 382 -7.75 12.32 -1.08
N TYR A 383 -6.90 11.37 -0.69
CA TYR A 383 -6.70 10.14 -1.45
C TYR A 383 -7.94 9.26 -1.32
N GLY A 384 -8.17 8.45 -2.35
CA GLY A 384 -9.16 7.39 -2.30
C GLY A 384 -8.53 6.13 -1.74
N TRP A 385 -9.33 5.09 -1.65
CA TRP A 385 -8.93 3.77 -1.20
C TRP A 385 -9.15 2.76 -2.29
N THR A 386 -8.15 1.92 -2.54
CA THR A 386 -8.31 0.82 -3.48
C THR A 386 -9.36 -0.17 -2.99
N ARG A 387 -9.89 -1.01 -3.87
CA ARG A 387 -10.88 -2.04 -3.50
C ARG A 387 -10.32 -3.11 -2.55
N GLY A 388 -8.99 -3.29 -2.55
CA GLY A 388 -8.37 -4.43 -1.92
C GLY A 388 -8.67 -5.73 -2.67
N THR A 389 -8.03 -6.80 -2.21
CA THR A 389 -8.14 -8.13 -2.78
C THR A 389 -8.46 -9.17 -1.70
N ARG A 390 -8.61 -10.42 -2.09
CA ARG A 390 -8.67 -11.55 -1.13
C ARG A 390 -7.44 -11.64 -0.21
N TRP A 391 -6.33 -11.02 -0.60
CA TRP A 391 -5.05 -11.12 0.11
C TRP A 391 -4.62 -9.80 0.74
N ASP A 392 -5.16 -8.68 0.26
CA ASP A 392 -4.70 -7.33 0.61
C ASP A 392 -5.87 -6.45 1.02
N TYR A 393 -5.72 -5.74 2.14
CA TYR A 393 -6.65 -4.67 2.49
C TYR A 393 -6.47 -3.45 1.57
N PRO A 394 -7.51 -2.61 1.46
CA PRO A 394 -7.46 -1.31 0.79
C PRO A 394 -6.25 -0.47 1.19
N VAL A 395 -5.59 0.13 0.20
CA VAL A 395 -4.50 1.11 0.40
C VAL A 395 -4.87 2.44 -0.22
N LEU A 396 -4.16 3.50 0.17
CA LEU A 396 -4.37 4.83 -0.38
C LEU A 396 -3.99 4.87 -1.87
N THR A 397 -4.84 5.51 -2.67
CA THR A 397 -4.60 5.69 -4.10
C THR A 397 -5.03 7.07 -4.58
N ALA A 398 -4.27 7.63 -5.51
CA ALA A 398 -4.56 8.95 -6.05
C ALA A 398 -5.86 8.90 -6.86
N ARG A 399 -6.64 9.98 -6.73
CA ARG A 399 -7.95 10.10 -7.38
C ARG A 399 -7.83 10.90 -8.65
N ILE A 400 -8.55 10.47 -9.68
CA ILE A 400 -8.64 11.20 -10.94
C ILE A 400 -9.81 12.16 -10.91
N ARG A 401 -9.56 13.38 -11.37
CA ARG A 401 -10.59 14.39 -11.59
C ARG A 401 -10.50 14.96 -12.99
N VAL A 402 -11.63 15.03 -13.67
CA VAL A 402 -11.79 15.72 -14.96
C VAL A 402 -12.96 16.68 -14.79
N ASP A 403 -12.79 17.95 -15.19
CA ASP A 403 -13.78 19.02 -15.00
C ASP A 403 -14.27 19.21 -13.55
N GLY A 404 -13.45 18.83 -12.58
CA GLY A 404 -13.79 18.88 -11.15
C GLY A 404 -14.61 17.68 -10.65
N GLU A 405 -15.08 16.81 -11.53
CA GLU A 405 -15.79 15.57 -11.18
C GLU A 405 -14.81 14.42 -10.94
N PHE A 406 -15.12 13.59 -9.95
CA PHE A 406 -14.32 12.43 -9.57
C PHE A 406 -14.68 11.21 -10.43
N ILE A 407 -13.66 10.44 -10.82
CA ILE A 407 -13.82 9.21 -11.60
C ILE A 407 -13.68 7.99 -10.69
N GLN A 408 -14.80 7.34 -10.35
CA GLN A 408 -14.84 6.25 -9.37
C GLN A 408 -14.06 5.01 -9.82
N GLU A 409 -13.99 4.76 -11.13
CA GLU A 409 -13.30 3.62 -11.75
C GLU A 409 -11.77 3.64 -11.52
N THR A 410 -11.24 4.69 -10.93
CA THR A 410 -9.80 4.88 -10.70
C THR A 410 -9.31 4.37 -9.35
N LEU A 411 -10.23 3.83 -8.54
CA LEU A 411 -9.95 3.22 -7.24
C LEU A 411 -9.48 1.75 -7.35
N SER A 412 -8.91 1.34 -8.49
CA SER A 412 -8.36 0.00 -8.63
C SER A 412 -6.95 -0.10 -8.05
N ASP A 413 -6.54 -1.31 -7.69
CA ASP A 413 -5.20 -1.59 -7.11
C ASP A 413 -4.06 -1.36 -8.11
N GLY A 414 -4.35 -1.15 -9.39
CA GLY A 414 -3.33 -1.00 -10.44
C GLY A 414 -3.31 0.38 -11.09
N PHE A 415 -4.45 1.06 -11.17
CA PHE A 415 -4.59 2.18 -12.09
C PHE A 415 -3.74 3.39 -11.71
N THR A 416 -3.98 3.96 -10.54
CA THR A 416 -3.21 5.08 -9.97
C THR A 416 -2.27 4.66 -8.85
N ALA A 417 -2.04 3.36 -8.70
CA ALA A 417 -1.23 2.81 -7.62
C ALA A 417 0.18 3.41 -7.62
N GLY A 418 0.62 3.87 -6.45
CA GLY A 418 1.92 4.50 -6.24
C GLY A 418 2.06 5.93 -6.79
N LEU A 419 1.08 6.45 -7.53
CA LEU A 419 1.12 7.82 -8.05
C LEU A 419 0.69 8.85 -7.01
N THR A 420 1.28 10.03 -7.13
CA THR A 420 0.87 11.22 -6.39
C THR A 420 -0.30 11.93 -7.08
N LEU A 421 -1.07 12.72 -6.32
CA LEU A 421 -2.12 13.56 -6.91
C LEU A 421 -1.59 14.54 -7.96
N SER A 422 -0.34 15.02 -7.82
CA SER A 422 0.27 15.91 -8.81
C SER A 422 0.67 15.18 -10.09
N GLU A 423 1.19 13.95 -9.99
CA GLU A 423 1.49 13.10 -11.16
C GLU A 423 0.19 12.75 -11.92
N VAL A 424 -0.86 12.36 -11.19
CA VAL A 424 -2.17 12.12 -11.78
C VAL A 424 -2.72 13.37 -12.45
N ALA A 425 -2.72 14.51 -11.77
CA ALA A 425 -3.20 15.77 -12.33
C ALA A 425 -2.41 16.19 -13.59
N GLY A 426 -1.09 15.99 -13.59
CA GLY A 426 -0.25 16.23 -14.77
C GLY A 426 -0.59 15.32 -15.94
N GLY A 427 -0.80 14.02 -15.67
CA GLY A 427 -1.21 13.05 -16.69
C GLY A 427 -2.60 13.36 -17.26
N VAL A 428 -3.57 13.71 -16.42
CA VAL A 428 -4.90 14.15 -16.85
C VAL A 428 -4.80 15.40 -17.71
N ALA A 429 -4.02 16.40 -17.29
CA ALA A 429 -3.84 17.64 -18.06
C ALA A 429 -3.28 17.37 -19.46
N ILE A 430 -2.25 16.52 -19.57
CA ILE A 430 -1.68 16.09 -20.86
C ILE A 430 -2.77 15.45 -21.74
N TYR A 431 -3.60 14.58 -21.15
CA TYR A 431 -4.69 13.93 -21.87
C TYR A 431 -5.76 14.93 -22.34
N THR A 432 -6.24 15.80 -21.45
CA THR A 432 -7.29 16.77 -21.77
C THR A 432 -6.83 17.85 -22.74
N ASP A 433 -5.53 18.21 -22.74
CA ASP A 433 -4.95 19.12 -23.72
C ASP A 433 -4.92 18.49 -25.12
N ALA A 434 -4.66 17.18 -25.20
CA ALA A 434 -4.72 16.42 -26.45
C ALA A 434 -6.17 16.14 -26.91
N HIS A 435 -7.10 16.02 -25.97
CA HIS A 435 -8.51 15.68 -26.19
C HIS A 435 -9.46 16.65 -25.45
N PRO A 436 -9.64 17.89 -25.96
CA PRO A 436 -10.42 18.93 -25.27
C PRO A 436 -11.91 18.61 -25.07
N GLU A 437 -12.43 17.62 -25.81
CA GLU A 437 -13.79 17.09 -25.68
C GLU A 437 -13.98 16.11 -24.52
N THR A 438 -12.90 15.78 -23.81
CA THR A 438 -12.93 14.82 -22.69
C THR A 438 -13.76 15.35 -21.55
N THR A 439 -14.85 14.66 -21.28
CA THR A 439 -15.65 14.80 -20.06
C THR A 439 -15.25 13.77 -19.02
N ALA A 440 -15.64 13.98 -17.77
CA ALA A 440 -15.51 12.98 -16.72
C ALA A 440 -16.12 11.62 -17.11
N ALA A 441 -17.31 11.61 -17.72
CA ALA A 441 -17.95 10.38 -18.18
C ALA A 441 -17.14 9.63 -19.26
N SER A 442 -16.61 10.34 -20.26
CA SER A 442 -15.78 9.72 -21.30
C SER A 442 -14.43 9.25 -20.76
N PHE A 443 -13.82 10.00 -19.83
CA PHE A 443 -12.58 9.58 -19.20
C PHE A 443 -12.81 8.35 -18.32
N GLY A 444 -13.86 8.34 -17.50
CA GLY A 444 -14.24 7.18 -16.69
C GLY A 444 -14.50 5.92 -17.52
N SER A 445 -15.14 6.07 -18.68
CA SER A 445 -15.34 4.95 -19.62
C SER A 445 -14.00 4.40 -20.14
N LEU A 446 -13.02 5.27 -20.42
CA LEU A 446 -11.66 4.86 -20.76
C LEU A 446 -10.99 4.11 -19.60
N MET A 447 -11.05 4.67 -18.39
CA MET A 447 -10.43 4.06 -17.21
C MET A 447 -11.01 2.68 -16.93
N GLN A 448 -12.34 2.53 -17.04
CA GLN A 448 -13.01 1.25 -16.88
C GLN A 448 -12.49 0.20 -17.87
N GLN A 449 -12.33 0.58 -19.14
CA GLN A 449 -11.83 -0.33 -20.17
C GLN A 449 -10.35 -0.65 -19.96
N ALA A 450 -9.55 0.34 -19.59
CA ALA A 450 -8.13 0.17 -19.28
C ALA A 450 -7.92 -0.78 -18.09
N ASP A 451 -8.73 -0.64 -17.04
CA ASP A 451 -8.72 -1.51 -15.86
C ASP A 451 -9.09 -2.95 -16.22
N ILE A 452 -10.13 -3.16 -17.04
CA ILE A 452 -10.50 -4.49 -17.58
C ILE A 452 -9.34 -5.12 -18.37
N MET A 453 -8.57 -4.30 -19.09
CA MET A 453 -7.43 -4.75 -19.90
C MET A 453 -6.11 -4.83 -19.10
N GLY A 454 -6.10 -4.38 -17.85
CA GLY A 454 -4.92 -4.41 -16.97
C GLY A 454 -3.87 -3.34 -17.27
N PHE A 455 -4.24 -2.23 -17.93
CA PHE A 455 -3.33 -1.10 -18.15
C PHE A 455 -3.23 -0.20 -16.92
N THR A 456 -2.03 0.31 -16.68
CA THR A 456 -1.74 1.31 -15.65
C THR A 456 -1.89 2.74 -16.19
N PHE A 457 -2.10 3.72 -15.30
CA PHE A 457 -2.18 5.13 -15.71
C PHE A 457 -0.89 5.64 -16.39
N PRO A 458 0.33 5.29 -15.91
CA PRO A 458 1.57 5.63 -16.61
C PRO A 458 1.64 5.08 -18.05
N GLU A 459 1.18 3.85 -18.28
CA GLU A 459 1.15 3.25 -19.62
C GLU A 459 0.19 3.98 -20.56
N LEU A 460 -0.94 4.48 -20.04
CA LEU A 460 -1.87 5.29 -20.82
C LEU A 460 -1.28 6.65 -21.21
N ILE A 461 -0.49 7.29 -20.35
CA ILE A 461 0.08 8.63 -20.63
C ILE A 461 1.41 8.57 -21.42
N ALA A 462 2.17 7.47 -21.35
CA ALA A 462 3.54 7.38 -21.86
C ALA A 462 3.65 6.99 -23.35
N GLY A 463 2.56 6.67 -24.05
CA GLY A 463 2.63 6.24 -25.45
C GLY A 463 1.35 6.46 -26.24
N ASN A 464 1.40 6.05 -27.51
CA ASN A 464 0.24 5.90 -28.39
C ASN A 464 -0.78 4.85 -27.87
N ALA A 465 -0.71 4.38 -26.62
CA ALA A 465 -1.59 3.36 -26.05
C ALA A 465 -3.09 3.74 -26.10
N ILE A 466 -3.39 5.04 -26.03
CA ILE A 466 -4.74 5.58 -26.27
C ILE A 466 -5.17 5.50 -27.74
N LEU A 467 -4.21 5.50 -28.68
CA LEU A 467 -4.39 5.29 -30.12
C LEU A 467 -4.34 3.79 -30.52
N GLU A 468 -3.69 2.94 -29.72
CA GLU A 468 -3.59 1.47 -29.87
C GLU A 468 -4.72 0.72 -29.14
N PHE A 469 -5.53 1.43 -28.35
CA PHE A 469 -6.73 0.86 -27.74
C PHE A 469 -7.56 0.23 -28.85
N SER A 470 -7.70 -1.10 -28.83
CA SER A 470 -8.28 -1.89 -29.91
C SER A 470 -9.77 -2.10 -29.64
N PRO A 471 -10.66 -1.18 -30.08
CA PRO A 471 -12.08 -1.36 -29.88
C PRO A 471 -12.52 -2.66 -30.57
N SER A 472 -13.35 -3.46 -29.89
CA SER A 472 -14.02 -4.57 -30.55
C SER A 472 -14.96 -4.03 -31.61
N LEU A 473 -14.88 -4.60 -32.81
CA LEU A 473 -15.74 -4.24 -33.92
C LEU A 473 -16.93 -5.19 -33.96
N ARG A 474 -18.13 -4.64 -34.17
CA ARG A 474 -19.34 -5.40 -34.43
C ARG A 474 -19.71 -5.26 -35.89
N THR A 475 -19.80 -6.36 -36.61
CA THR A 475 -20.42 -6.38 -37.94
C THR A 475 -21.90 -6.04 -37.83
N THR A 476 -22.32 -5.01 -38.56
CA THR A 476 -23.71 -4.51 -38.60
C THR A 476 -24.45 -5.00 -39.83
N SER A 477 -23.75 -5.19 -40.96
CA SER A 477 -24.30 -5.78 -42.16
C SER A 477 -23.23 -6.45 -43.03
N PHE A 478 -23.65 -7.32 -43.95
CA PHE A 478 -22.79 -7.99 -44.92
C PHE A 478 -23.51 -8.02 -46.28
N ASN A 479 -22.84 -7.53 -47.32
CA ASN A 479 -23.39 -7.47 -48.67
C ASN A 479 -22.42 -8.09 -49.70
N PRO A 480 -22.82 -9.18 -50.38
CA PRO A 480 -22.03 -9.74 -51.47
C PRO A 480 -22.30 -8.99 -52.78
N ALA A 481 -21.26 -8.38 -53.35
CA ALA A 481 -21.27 -7.80 -54.70
C ALA A 481 -20.72 -8.80 -55.73
N ALA A 482 -20.80 -8.46 -57.03
CA ALA A 482 -20.47 -9.40 -58.11
C ALA A 482 -19.00 -9.87 -58.13
N TRP A 483 -18.08 -9.13 -57.49
CA TRP A 483 -16.63 -9.41 -57.50
C TRP A 483 -15.90 -9.15 -56.17
N SER A 484 -16.59 -8.63 -55.16
CA SER A 484 -16.05 -8.26 -53.84
C SER A 484 -17.13 -8.46 -52.76
N LEU A 485 -16.71 -8.50 -51.50
CA LEU A 485 -17.57 -8.53 -50.33
C LEU A 485 -17.46 -7.20 -49.58
N ILE A 486 -18.61 -6.69 -49.11
CA ILE A 486 -18.66 -5.48 -48.28
C ILE A 486 -19.12 -5.87 -46.87
N LEU A 487 -18.26 -5.62 -45.89
CA LEU A 487 -18.57 -5.73 -44.46
C LEU A 487 -18.83 -4.35 -43.89
N THR A 488 -20.03 -4.13 -43.38
CA THR A 488 -20.33 -2.94 -42.58
C THR A 488 -20.11 -3.25 -41.11
N PHE A 489 -19.42 -2.37 -40.40
CA PHE A 489 -19.13 -2.54 -38.98
C PHE A 489 -19.18 -1.22 -38.24
N SER A 490 -19.30 -1.31 -36.92
CA SER A 490 -19.15 -0.18 -36.01
C SER A 490 -18.25 -0.60 -34.84
N VAL A 491 -17.71 0.37 -34.13
CA VAL A 491 -17.14 0.12 -32.81
C VAL A 491 -18.26 -0.38 -31.89
N ALA A 492 -18.01 -1.51 -31.23
CA ALA A 492 -18.95 -2.18 -30.33
C ALA A 492 -18.70 -1.83 -28.86
N ASN A 493 -17.46 -1.48 -28.52
CA ASN A 493 -17.03 -0.89 -27.25
C ASN A 493 -15.95 0.16 -27.56
N GLY A 494 -16.16 1.40 -27.11
CA GLY A 494 -15.23 2.49 -27.36
C GLY A 494 -15.22 3.47 -26.19
N ILE A 495 -14.17 4.27 -26.13
CA ILE A 495 -13.97 5.34 -25.13
C ILE A 495 -14.97 6.49 -25.35
N ASP A 496 -15.49 6.61 -26.57
CA ASP A 496 -16.35 7.69 -27.00
C ASP A 496 -17.82 7.49 -26.62
N ALA A 497 -18.50 8.60 -26.32
CA ALA A 497 -19.89 8.61 -25.87
C ALA A 497 -20.90 8.21 -26.97
N THR A 498 -20.50 8.22 -28.25
CA THR A 498 -21.33 7.83 -29.38
C THR A 498 -20.57 6.97 -30.39
N ALA A 499 -21.29 6.10 -31.11
CA ALA A 499 -20.70 5.27 -32.17
C ALA A 499 -20.04 6.12 -33.28
N VAL A 500 -20.57 7.32 -33.55
CA VAL A 500 -19.99 8.26 -34.53
C VAL A 500 -18.60 8.70 -34.11
N GLN A 501 -18.47 9.20 -32.87
CA GLN A 501 -17.17 9.64 -32.33
C GLN A 501 -16.14 8.50 -32.27
N ALA A 502 -16.58 7.29 -31.90
CA ALA A 502 -15.71 6.12 -31.88
C ALA A 502 -15.17 5.77 -33.28
N MET A 503 -16.02 5.90 -34.31
CA MET A 503 -15.62 5.64 -35.70
C MET A 503 -14.75 6.76 -36.28
N ASP A 504 -15.02 8.02 -35.96
CA ASP A 504 -14.18 9.17 -36.37
C ASP A 504 -12.75 9.03 -35.81
N ARG A 505 -12.62 8.57 -34.56
CA ARG A 505 -11.33 8.29 -33.92
C ARG A 505 -10.61 7.12 -34.58
N LEU A 506 -11.31 6.01 -34.84
CA LEU A 506 -10.75 4.87 -35.56
C LEU A 506 -10.26 5.28 -36.96
N GLN A 507 -10.99 6.15 -37.64
CA GLN A 507 -10.59 6.73 -38.94
C GLN A 507 -9.32 7.56 -38.82
N ALA A 508 -9.19 8.39 -37.78
CA ALA A 508 -8.04 9.26 -37.59
C ALA A 508 -6.73 8.49 -37.31
N CYS A 509 -6.82 7.28 -36.73
CA CYS A 509 -5.68 6.42 -36.44
C CYS A 509 -5.32 5.47 -37.60
N TRP A 510 -6.22 5.35 -38.58
CA TRP A 510 -6.07 4.46 -39.73
C TRP A 510 -4.81 4.78 -40.53
N GLY A 511 -3.99 3.76 -40.77
CA GLY A 511 -2.86 3.83 -41.70
C GLY A 511 -1.67 4.63 -41.18
N TRP A 512 -1.76 5.14 -39.96
CA TRP A 512 -0.65 5.78 -39.24
C TRP A 512 -0.16 4.91 -38.09
N SER A 513 -1.07 4.33 -37.30
CA SER A 513 -0.74 3.47 -36.16
C SER A 513 -1.50 2.15 -36.14
N SER A 514 -2.61 2.05 -36.89
CA SER A 514 -3.47 0.87 -36.88
C SER A 514 -3.95 0.53 -38.30
N GLU A 515 -4.15 -0.77 -38.55
CA GLU A 515 -4.71 -1.30 -39.80
C GLU A 515 -5.93 -2.17 -39.50
N ILE A 516 -6.90 -2.15 -40.41
CA ILE A 516 -8.05 -3.07 -40.36
C ILE A 516 -7.79 -4.23 -41.30
N LEU A 517 -7.84 -5.44 -40.74
CA LEU A 517 -7.68 -6.68 -41.47
C LEU A 517 -8.90 -7.58 -41.31
N ILE A 518 -9.08 -8.49 -42.26
CA ILE A 518 -10.16 -9.46 -42.26
C ILE A 518 -9.55 -10.86 -42.22
N LEU A 519 -9.79 -11.60 -41.15
CA LEU A 519 -9.42 -13.01 -41.07
C LEU A 519 -10.49 -13.87 -41.75
N GLN A 520 -10.16 -14.46 -42.90
CA GLN A 520 -10.99 -15.44 -43.60
C GLN A 520 -10.73 -16.84 -43.03
N MET A 521 -11.78 -17.52 -42.55
CA MET A 521 -11.70 -18.81 -41.87
C MET A 521 -12.65 -19.84 -42.50
N ASP A 522 -12.25 -21.11 -42.47
CA ASP A 522 -13.07 -22.24 -42.97
C ASP A 522 -14.16 -22.68 -41.98
N ALA A 523 -14.01 -22.32 -40.71
CA ALA A 523 -14.98 -22.54 -39.64
C ALA A 523 -14.89 -21.41 -38.60
N PRO A 524 -15.95 -21.13 -37.81
CA PRO A 524 -15.89 -20.15 -36.74
C PRO A 524 -14.78 -20.49 -35.74
N GLY A 525 -13.82 -19.56 -35.56
CA GLY A 525 -12.71 -19.74 -34.62
C GLY A 525 -11.60 -20.70 -35.07
N GLY A 526 -11.63 -21.17 -36.31
CA GLY A 526 -10.53 -21.94 -36.91
C GLY A 526 -9.36 -21.05 -37.34
N GLU A 527 -8.28 -21.69 -37.79
CA GLU A 527 -7.19 -20.98 -38.48
C GLU A 527 -7.72 -20.32 -39.75
N GLY A 528 -7.15 -19.18 -40.12
CA GLY A 528 -7.61 -18.39 -41.24
C GLY A 528 -6.50 -17.58 -41.89
N THR A 529 -6.75 -17.07 -43.09
CA THR A 529 -5.83 -16.19 -43.80
C THR A 529 -6.24 -14.74 -43.63
N LEU A 530 -5.26 -13.85 -43.46
CA LEU A 530 -5.49 -12.41 -43.41
C LEU A 530 -5.73 -11.87 -44.81
N VAL A 531 -6.86 -11.20 -44.97
CA VAL A 531 -7.26 -10.49 -46.17
C VAL A 531 -7.23 -9.00 -45.87
N TRP A 532 -6.56 -8.26 -46.76
CA TRP A 532 -6.50 -6.82 -46.71
C TRP A 532 -7.73 -6.26 -47.42
N PRO A 533 -8.47 -5.34 -46.79
CA PRO A 533 -9.50 -4.62 -47.50
C PRO A 533 -8.86 -3.74 -48.59
N ASP A 534 -9.49 -3.70 -49.76
CA ASP A 534 -9.08 -2.86 -50.88
C ASP A 534 -9.26 -1.38 -50.52
N GLU A 535 -10.41 -1.06 -49.93
CA GLU A 535 -10.74 0.26 -49.40
C GLU A 535 -11.64 0.13 -48.19
N VAL A 536 -11.54 1.10 -47.28
CA VAL A 536 -12.49 1.23 -46.18
C VAL A 536 -13.01 2.65 -46.07
N TYR A 537 -14.33 2.73 -46.01
CA TYR A 537 -15.11 3.95 -46.04
C TYR A 537 -15.77 4.20 -44.70
N PHE A 538 -15.46 5.34 -44.07
CA PHE A 538 -16.10 5.76 -42.83
C PHE A 538 -17.35 6.58 -43.14
N GLY A 539 -18.49 6.11 -42.63
CA GLY A 539 -19.79 6.73 -42.75
C GLY A 539 -20.05 7.74 -41.63
N ALA A 540 -20.75 8.82 -41.96
CA ALA A 540 -21.18 9.83 -41.00
C ALA A 540 -22.23 9.33 -39.98
N ASP A 541 -22.70 8.10 -40.12
CA ASP A 541 -23.68 7.46 -39.24
C ASP A 541 -23.05 6.61 -38.12
N GLY A 542 -21.72 6.62 -38.01
CA GLY A 542 -21.00 5.83 -37.00
C GLY A 542 -20.82 4.38 -37.41
N THR A 543 -20.76 4.11 -38.71
CA THR A 543 -20.36 2.82 -39.29
C THR A 543 -19.23 3.02 -40.28
N ALA A 544 -18.55 1.92 -40.64
CA ALA A 544 -17.62 1.89 -41.75
C ALA A 544 -17.84 0.64 -42.59
N GLU A 545 -17.50 0.74 -43.87
CA GLU A 545 -17.60 -0.33 -44.86
C GLU A 545 -16.21 -0.74 -45.31
N ALA A 546 -15.86 -2.01 -45.12
CA ALA A 546 -14.64 -2.60 -45.68
C ALA A 546 -14.99 -3.44 -46.90
N GLU A 547 -14.46 -3.06 -48.06
CA GLU A 547 -14.53 -3.83 -49.30
C GLU A 547 -13.30 -4.71 -49.43
N PHE A 548 -13.49 -5.99 -49.75
CA PHE A 548 -12.39 -6.94 -49.88
C PHE A 548 -12.73 -8.09 -50.82
N ILE A 549 -11.68 -8.70 -51.39
CA ILE A 549 -11.79 -9.90 -52.21
C ILE A 549 -11.35 -11.11 -51.36
N PRO A 550 -12.21 -12.11 -51.15
CA PRO A 550 -11.81 -13.32 -50.44
C PRO A 550 -10.67 -14.02 -51.20
N GLU A 551 -9.68 -14.54 -50.47
CA GLU A 551 -8.60 -15.32 -51.07
C GLU A 551 -9.10 -16.62 -51.69
N VAL A 552 -10.11 -17.23 -51.06
CA VAL A 552 -10.68 -18.51 -51.48
C VAL A 552 -12.21 -18.38 -51.60
N TYR A 553 -12.75 -18.76 -52.76
CA TYR A 553 -14.19 -18.81 -53.01
C TYR A 553 -14.74 -20.19 -52.60
N SER A 554 -15.62 -20.21 -51.60
CA SER A 554 -16.33 -21.42 -51.13
C SER A 554 -17.78 -21.09 -50.80
N ASP A 555 -18.65 -22.08 -50.91
CA ASP A 555 -20.08 -21.99 -50.56
C ASP A 555 -20.30 -21.65 -49.08
N LYS A 556 -19.29 -21.88 -48.22
CA LYS A 556 -19.27 -21.48 -46.81
C LYS A 556 -17.88 -21.00 -46.43
N VAL A 557 -17.82 -19.74 -46.00
CA VAL A 557 -16.62 -19.06 -45.48
C VAL A 557 -17.04 -18.18 -44.31
N PHE A 558 -16.17 -18.03 -43.32
CA PHE A 558 -16.38 -17.16 -42.16
C PHE A 558 -15.36 -16.02 -42.17
N PHE A 559 -15.76 -14.85 -41.70
CA PHE A 559 -14.89 -13.67 -41.66
C PHE A 559 -14.89 -13.06 -40.26
N LYS A 560 -13.74 -12.58 -39.80
CA LYS A 560 -13.59 -11.82 -38.55
C LYS A 560 -12.79 -10.55 -38.83
N LEU A 561 -13.36 -9.40 -38.44
CA LEU A 561 -12.66 -8.12 -38.46
C LEU A 561 -11.65 -8.04 -37.32
N LEU A 562 -10.47 -7.52 -37.62
CA LEU A 562 -9.37 -7.32 -36.70
C LEU A 562 -8.86 -5.88 -36.85
N ILE A 563 -8.53 -5.26 -35.72
CA ILE A 563 -7.69 -4.06 -35.69
C ILE A 563 -6.32 -4.55 -35.22
N VAL A 564 -5.29 -4.27 -36.00
CA VAL A 564 -3.91 -4.62 -35.66
C VAL A 564 -3.05 -3.36 -35.67
N PRO A 565 -1.96 -3.32 -34.89
CA PRO A 565 -0.96 -2.27 -35.03
C PRO A 565 -0.41 -2.28 -36.45
N ALA A 566 -0.26 -1.10 -37.07
CA ALA A 566 0.47 -0.96 -38.31
C ALA A 566 1.94 -1.33 -38.01
N THR A 567 2.39 -2.51 -38.44
CA THR A 567 3.80 -2.89 -38.26
C THR A 567 4.65 -2.02 -39.17
N TYR A 568 5.46 -1.13 -38.57
CA TYR A 568 6.46 -0.30 -39.26
C TYR A 568 7.44 -1.12 -40.11
#